data_AF-A0A952C9H4-F1
#
_entry.id   AF-A0A952C9H4-F1
#
_cell.length_a   1.000
_cell.length_b   1.000
_cell.length_c   1.000
_cell.angle_alpha   90.00
_cell.angle_beta   90.00
_cell.angle_gamma   90.00
#
_symmetry.space_group_name_H-M   'P 1'
#
loop_
_entity.id
_entity.type
_entity.pdbx_description
1 polymer ?
#
loop_
_entity_poly.entity_id
_entity_poly.type
_entity_poly.pdbx_seq_one_letter_code
_entity_poly.pdbx_strand_id
1 'polypeptide(L)'
;MAFNIHQKLRDNIAAIRIALEWEQGKTLSEADITALQRYCGFGGIKAVLFPDAPKEEWMKLGASETDLRLHEDIQDLHQLLKTQLAETDYKEVVQSIKNSVLTAFYTPAFVPGTLYRVLQEKGVEP
;
A
#
# COMPACT_ATOMS: atom_id res chain seq x y z
N MET A 1 3.09 -10.85 15.83
CA MET A 1 1.73 -10.55 15.34
C MET A 1 1.71 -10.80 13.84
N ALA A 2 0.73 -11.52 13.32
CA ALA A 2 0.61 -11.78 11.88
C ALA A 2 0.20 -10.49 11.14
N PHE A 3 0.79 -10.23 9.98
CA PHE A 3 0.43 -9.10 9.13
C PHE A 3 -0.96 -9.34 8.52
N ASN A 4 -1.99 -8.65 9.04
CA ASN A 4 -3.33 -8.68 8.46
C ASN A 4 -3.45 -7.56 7.41
N ILE A 5 -3.21 -7.92 6.15
CA ILE A 5 -3.26 -7.01 5.00
C ILE A 5 -4.58 -6.25 4.89
N HIS A 6 -5.70 -6.88 5.24
CA HIS A 6 -7.03 -6.29 5.16
C HIS A 6 -7.20 -5.17 6.18
N GLN A 7 -6.77 -5.41 7.43
CA GLN A 7 -6.82 -4.38 8.46
C GLN A 7 -5.87 -3.22 8.13
N LYS A 8 -4.68 -3.53 7.60
CA LYS A 8 -3.71 -2.49 7.20
C LYS A 8 -4.20 -1.61 6.07
N LEU A 9 -4.88 -2.18 5.07
CA LEU A 9 -5.51 -1.39 4.02
C LEU A 9 -6.56 -0.44 4.59
N ARG A 10 -7.44 -0.93 5.46
CA ARG A 10 -8.47 -0.10 6.11
C ARG A 10 -7.91 0.99 7.00
N ASP A 11 -6.89 0.68 7.80
CA ASP A 11 -6.20 1.65 8.63
C ASP A 11 -5.59 2.77 7.77
N ASN A 12 -4.96 2.42 6.63
CA ASN A 12 -4.41 3.39 5.70
C ASN A 12 -5.50 4.28 5.06
N ILE A 13 -6.62 3.68 4.62
CA ILE A 13 -7.74 4.43 4.02
C ILE A 13 -8.34 5.41 5.04
N ALA A 14 -8.52 4.98 6.29
CA ALA A 14 -9.02 5.84 7.36
C ALA A 14 -8.09 7.03 7.62
N ALA A 15 -6.77 6.79 7.68
CA ALA A 15 -5.78 7.85 7.86
C ALA A 15 -5.78 8.85 6.67
N ILE A 16 -5.86 8.36 5.43
CA ILE A 16 -5.94 9.20 4.23
C ILE A 16 -7.21 10.05 4.24
N ARG A 17 -8.36 9.47 4.63
CA ARG A 17 -9.62 10.19 4.74
C ARG A 17 -9.49 11.38 5.71
N ILE A 18 -8.96 11.13 6.90
CA ILE A 18 -8.74 12.18 7.91
C ILE A 18 -7.81 13.26 7.34
N ALA A 19 -6.73 12.88 6.66
CA ALA A 19 -5.78 13.84 6.10
C ALA A 19 -6.40 14.71 4.99
N LEU A 20 -7.30 14.15 4.17
CA LEU A 20 -7.98 14.88 3.09
C LEU A 20 -9.11 15.79 3.61
N GLU A 21 -9.80 15.37 4.67
CA GLU A 21 -10.92 16.12 5.27
C GLU A 21 -10.44 17.15 6.31
N TRP A 22 -9.16 17.13 6.69
CA TRP A 22 -8.60 18.05 7.67
C TRP A 22 -8.45 19.46 7.10
N GLU A 23 -8.94 20.44 7.84
CA GLU A 23 -8.81 21.86 7.52
C GLU A 23 -7.89 22.55 8.52
N GLN A 24 -7.12 23.53 8.04
CA GLN A 24 -6.19 24.28 8.85
C GLN A 24 -6.89 24.93 10.05
N GLY A 25 -6.38 24.66 11.26
CA GLY A 25 -6.93 25.18 12.51
C GLY A 25 -7.97 24.27 13.19
N LYS A 26 -8.40 23.18 12.55
CA LYS A 26 -9.20 22.14 13.24
C LYS A 26 -8.33 21.29 14.16
N THR A 27 -8.82 21.08 15.38
CA THR A 27 -8.20 20.14 16.33
C THR A 27 -8.68 18.72 16.00
N LEU A 28 -7.74 17.77 15.90
CA LEU A 28 -8.06 16.36 15.70
C LEU A 28 -8.54 15.73 17.01
N SER A 29 -9.52 14.83 16.91
CA SER A 29 -9.92 14.03 18.07
C SER A 29 -8.86 12.98 18.42
N GLU A 30 -8.90 12.45 19.65
CA GLU A 30 -8.03 11.33 20.05
C GLU A 30 -8.21 10.10 19.13
N ALA A 31 -9.44 9.90 18.62
CA ALA A 31 -9.76 8.84 17.68
C ALA A 31 -9.06 9.06 16.32
N ASP A 32 -9.08 10.29 15.81
CA ASP A 32 -8.42 10.64 14.55
C ASP A 32 -6.91 10.47 14.68
N ILE A 33 -6.33 10.95 15.77
CA ILE A 33 -4.90 10.78 16.06
C ILE A 33 -4.54 9.30 16.11
N THR A 34 -5.35 8.49 16.79
CA THR A 34 -5.14 7.03 16.87
C THR A 34 -5.23 6.38 15.48
N ALA A 35 -6.17 6.79 14.64
CA ALA A 35 -6.31 6.27 13.29
C ALA A 35 -5.11 6.65 12.40
N LEU A 36 -4.67 7.92 12.46
CA LEU A 36 -3.48 8.39 11.77
C LEU A 36 -2.21 7.62 12.18
N GLN A 37 -2.06 7.33 13.48
CA GLN A 37 -0.93 6.54 14.02
C GLN A 37 -0.90 5.09 13.51
N ARG A 38 -2.01 4.55 12.99
CA ARG A 38 -2.07 3.19 12.42
C ARG A 38 -1.62 3.12 10.97
N TYR A 39 -1.48 4.27 10.29
CA TYR A 39 -0.98 4.32 8.93
C TYR A 39 0.39 3.65 8.84
N CYS A 40 0.53 2.67 7.94
CA CYS A 40 1.77 1.92 7.75
C CYS A 40 2.24 1.91 6.29
N GLY A 41 1.59 2.69 5.42
CA GLY A 41 1.89 2.70 3.99
C GLY A 41 1.46 1.43 3.27
N PHE A 42 1.68 1.41 1.94
CA PHE A 42 1.15 0.37 1.06
C PHE A 42 2.17 -0.66 0.61
N GLY A 43 3.44 -0.59 1.02
CA GLY A 43 4.52 -1.42 0.47
C GLY A 43 4.26 -2.93 0.45
N GLY A 44 3.51 -3.45 1.41
CA GLY A 44 3.09 -4.86 1.48
C GLY A 44 1.70 -5.18 0.90
N ILE A 45 1.02 -4.21 0.31
CA ILE A 45 -0.38 -4.30 -0.15
C ILE A 45 -0.40 -4.30 -1.68
N LYS A 46 -0.03 -5.44 -2.29
CA LYS A 46 0.07 -5.59 -3.75
C LYS A 46 -1.22 -5.22 -4.49
N ALA A 47 -2.39 -5.39 -3.86
CA ALA A 47 -3.69 -5.12 -4.47
C ALA A 47 -3.85 -3.68 -5.01
N VAL A 48 -3.10 -2.69 -4.48
CA VAL A 48 -3.12 -1.30 -5.01
C VAL A 48 -2.55 -1.16 -6.43
N LEU A 49 -1.89 -2.19 -6.95
CA LEU A 49 -1.35 -2.19 -8.32
C LEU A 49 -2.46 -2.39 -9.37
N PHE A 50 -3.58 -3.02 -8.99
CA PHE A 50 -4.69 -3.25 -9.89
C PHE A 50 -5.44 -1.95 -10.21
N PRO A 51 -6.11 -1.87 -11.37
CA PRO A 51 -6.85 -0.67 -11.77
C PRO A 51 -8.16 -0.51 -10.99
N ASP A 52 -8.69 0.71 -11.04
CA ASP A 52 -10.05 1.01 -10.59
C ASP A 52 -11.07 0.41 -11.57
N ALA A 53 -11.36 -0.88 -11.41
CA ALA A 53 -12.09 -1.70 -12.35
C ALA A 53 -12.81 -2.86 -11.65
N PRO A 54 -13.83 -3.49 -12.29
CA PRO A 54 -14.54 -4.63 -11.72
C PRO A 54 -13.64 -5.84 -11.41
N LYS A 55 -14.08 -6.71 -10.49
CA LYS A 55 -13.35 -7.94 -10.09
C LYS A 55 -13.01 -8.83 -11.28
N GLU A 56 -13.85 -8.84 -12.32
CA GLU A 56 -13.64 -9.60 -13.55
C GLU A 56 -12.38 -9.17 -14.31
N GLU A 57 -12.07 -7.88 -14.30
CA GLU A 57 -10.87 -7.36 -14.93
C GLU A 57 -9.62 -7.72 -14.11
N TRP A 58 -9.71 -7.66 -12.79
CA TRP A 58 -8.64 -8.10 -11.90
C TRP A 58 -8.31 -9.58 -12.10
N MET A 59 -9.34 -10.44 -12.25
CA MET A 59 -9.15 -11.86 -12.56
C MET A 59 -8.40 -12.06 -13.88
N LYS A 60 -8.72 -11.30 -14.93
CA LYS A 60 -8.00 -11.34 -16.22
C LYS A 60 -6.54 -10.91 -16.10
N LEU A 61 -6.24 -10.00 -15.17
CA LEU A 61 -4.89 -9.53 -14.86
C LEU A 61 -4.12 -10.46 -13.89
N GLY A 62 -4.70 -11.60 -13.49
CA GLY A 62 -4.05 -12.58 -12.65
C GLY A 62 -4.06 -12.24 -11.15
N ALA A 63 -5.09 -11.54 -10.67
CA ALA A 63 -5.30 -11.32 -9.24
C ALA A 63 -5.43 -12.65 -8.48
N SER A 64 -4.75 -12.75 -7.34
CA SER A 64 -4.90 -13.88 -6.42
C SER A 64 -6.20 -13.79 -5.62
N GLU A 65 -6.62 -14.87 -4.95
CA GLU A 65 -7.78 -14.82 -4.04
C GLU A 65 -7.61 -13.76 -2.95
N THR A 66 -6.38 -13.53 -2.47
CA THR A 66 -6.10 -12.50 -1.46
C THR A 66 -6.31 -11.11 -2.04
N ASP A 67 -5.89 -10.86 -3.28
CA ASP A 67 -6.10 -9.57 -3.96
C ASP A 67 -7.60 -9.31 -4.17
N LEU A 68 -8.35 -10.32 -4.62
CA LEU A 68 -9.80 -10.22 -4.89
C LEU A 68 -10.61 -9.93 -3.61
N ARG A 69 -10.16 -10.41 -2.44
CA ARG A 69 -10.78 -10.09 -1.15
C ARG A 69 -10.60 -8.63 -0.75
N LEU A 70 -9.56 -7.95 -1.26
CA LEU A 70 -9.28 -6.54 -0.97
C LEU A 70 -9.94 -5.59 -1.98
N HIS A 71 -10.57 -6.11 -3.03
CA HIS A 71 -11.12 -5.32 -4.13
C HIS A 71 -12.04 -4.20 -3.65
N GLU A 72 -12.98 -4.48 -2.75
CA GLU A 72 -13.95 -3.49 -2.28
C GLU A 72 -13.27 -2.33 -1.53
N ASP A 73 -12.35 -2.63 -0.61
CA ASP A 73 -11.59 -1.59 0.08
C ASP A 73 -10.71 -0.77 -0.91
N ILE A 74 -10.19 -1.39 -1.99
CA ILE A 74 -9.44 -0.67 -3.04
C ILE A 74 -10.35 0.23 -3.88
N GLN A 75 -11.57 -0.21 -4.20
CA GLN A 75 -12.58 0.64 -4.84
C GLN A 75 -12.96 1.83 -3.94
N ASP A 76 -13.13 1.61 -2.64
CA ASP A 76 -13.38 2.67 -1.66
C ASP A 76 -12.23 3.69 -1.61
N LEU A 77 -10.98 3.24 -1.71
CA LEU A 77 -9.82 4.13 -1.80
C LEU A 77 -9.87 4.97 -3.08
N HIS A 78 -10.13 4.36 -4.24
CA HIS A 78 -10.25 5.10 -5.50
C HIS A 78 -11.39 6.13 -5.45
N GLN A 79 -12.54 5.74 -4.92
CA GLN A 79 -13.69 6.63 -4.77
C GLN A 79 -13.37 7.81 -3.83
N LEU A 80 -12.75 7.56 -2.68
CA LEU A 80 -12.31 8.61 -1.76
C LEU A 80 -11.40 9.61 -2.45
N LEU A 81 -10.37 9.13 -3.15
CA LEU A 81 -9.40 10.00 -3.81
C LEU A 81 -10.06 10.81 -4.93
N LYS A 82 -10.91 10.21 -5.75
CA LYS A 82 -11.65 10.91 -6.83
C LYS A 82 -12.63 11.95 -6.30
N THR A 83 -13.24 11.71 -5.14
CA THR A 83 -14.17 12.66 -4.53
C THR A 83 -13.46 13.87 -3.93
N GLN A 84 -12.25 13.68 -3.39
CA GLN A 84 -11.53 14.73 -2.67
C GLN A 84 -10.48 15.48 -3.51
N LEU A 85 -10.04 14.90 -4.63
CA LEU A 85 -8.93 15.44 -5.44
C LEU A 85 -9.35 15.77 -6.86
N ALA A 86 -8.65 16.71 -7.48
CA ALA A 86 -8.73 16.91 -8.92
C ALA A 86 -8.17 15.68 -9.67
N GLU A 87 -8.61 15.48 -10.92
CA GLU A 87 -8.20 14.32 -11.73
C GLU A 87 -6.68 14.19 -11.91
N THR A 88 -5.95 15.31 -11.98
CA THR A 88 -4.47 15.30 -12.05
C THR A 88 -3.87 14.75 -10.77
N ASP A 89 -4.30 15.28 -9.62
CA ASP A 89 -3.77 14.96 -8.31
C ASP A 89 -4.14 13.52 -7.92
N TYR A 90 -5.35 13.09 -8.27
CA TYR A 90 -5.78 11.69 -8.15
C TYR A 90 -4.80 10.74 -8.85
N LYS A 91 -4.45 11.03 -10.11
CA LYS A 91 -3.51 10.19 -10.88
C LYS A 91 -2.11 10.18 -10.25
N GLU A 92 -1.63 11.34 -9.81
CA GLU A 92 -0.33 11.45 -9.15
C GLU A 92 -0.29 10.68 -7.81
N VAL A 93 -1.32 10.80 -6.98
CA VAL A 93 -1.44 10.09 -5.71
C VAL A 93 -1.52 8.58 -5.93
N VAL A 94 -2.36 8.12 -6.88
CA VAL A 94 -2.44 6.69 -7.24
C VAL A 94 -1.07 6.18 -7.72
N GLN A 95 -0.36 6.95 -8.54
CA GLN A 95 0.97 6.56 -9.00
C GLN A 95 1.98 6.49 -7.84
N SER A 96 1.94 7.43 -6.90
CA SER A 96 2.77 7.42 -5.69
C SER A 96 2.50 6.18 -4.82
N ILE A 97 1.22 5.84 -4.62
CA ILE A 97 0.82 4.62 -3.90
C ILE A 97 1.39 3.37 -4.58
N LYS A 98 1.27 3.26 -5.91
CA LYS A 98 1.85 2.14 -6.68
C LYS A 98 3.37 2.07 -6.54
N ASN A 99 4.06 3.21 -6.63
CA ASN A 99 5.51 3.28 -6.48
C ASN A 99 5.99 2.80 -5.10
N SER A 100 5.19 3.02 -4.05
CA SER A 100 5.52 2.53 -2.70
C SER A 100 5.58 0.99 -2.63
N VAL A 101 4.79 0.28 -3.45
CA VAL A 101 4.85 -1.19 -3.57
C VAL A 101 6.03 -1.60 -4.44
N LEU A 102 6.20 -0.96 -5.60
CA LEU A 102 7.22 -1.33 -6.58
C LEU A 102 8.64 -1.16 -6.05
N THR A 103 8.83 -0.33 -5.02
CA THR A 103 10.15 -0.09 -4.40
C THR A 103 10.33 -0.79 -3.05
N ALA A 104 9.26 -1.34 -2.44
CA ALA A 104 9.32 -1.94 -1.10
C ALA A 104 10.18 -3.21 -1.03
N PHE A 105 10.35 -3.93 -2.13
CA PHE A 105 11.08 -5.20 -2.18
C PHE A 105 12.49 -5.08 -2.78
N TYR A 106 12.97 -3.87 -2.99
CA TYR A 106 14.30 -3.66 -3.55
C TYR A 106 15.38 -4.06 -2.54
N THR A 107 16.18 -5.06 -2.91
CA THR A 107 17.41 -5.43 -2.19
C THR A 107 18.60 -5.07 -3.07
N PRO A 108 19.45 -4.12 -2.67
CA PRO A 108 20.65 -3.78 -3.44
C PRO A 108 21.55 -4.99 -3.67
N ALA A 109 22.08 -5.16 -4.89
CA ALA A 109 22.84 -6.36 -5.29
C ALA A 109 24.07 -6.65 -4.41
N PHE A 110 24.67 -5.63 -3.78
CA PHE A 110 25.81 -5.82 -2.88
C PHE A 110 25.43 -6.61 -1.61
N VAL A 111 24.15 -6.58 -1.19
CA VAL A 111 23.67 -7.29 0.00
C VAL A 111 23.76 -8.82 -0.20
N PRO A 112 23.08 -9.44 -1.18
CA PRO A 112 23.23 -10.88 -1.44
C PRO A 112 24.66 -11.22 -1.88
N GLY A 113 25.33 -10.35 -2.66
CA GLY A 113 26.72 -10.58 -3.06
C GLY A 113 27.69 -10.69 -1.88
N THR A 114 27.53 -9.85 -0.86
CA THR A 114 28.33 -9.92 0.37
C THR A 114 28.02 -11.20 1.14
N LEU A 115 26.74 -11.57 1.25
CA LEU A 115 26.31 -12.79 1.94
C LEU A 115 26.92 -14.05 1.30
N TYR A 116 26.83 -14.18 -0.02
CA TYR A 116 27.39 -15.32 -0.74
C TYR A 116 28.91 -15.43 -0.58
N ARG A 117 29.63 -14.30 -0.65
CA ARG A 117 31.08 -14.28 -0.42
C ARG A 117 31.45 -14.81 0.96
N VAL A 118 30.76 -14.37 2.02
CA VAL A 118 31.03 -14.82 3.40
C VAL A 118 30.73 -16.31 3.57
N LEU A 119 29.66 -16.82 2.95
CA LEU A 119 29.35 -18.26 2.99
C LEU A 119 30.45 -19.10 2.31
N GLN A 120 30.92 -18.66 1.15
CA GLN A 120 32.03 -19.31 0.44
C GLN A 120 33.32 -19.33 1.26
N GLU A 121 33.68 -18.23 1.93
CA GLU A 121 34.83 -18.16 2.85
C GLU A 121 34.74 -19.16 4.02
N LYS A 122 33.52 -19.59 4.37
CA LYS A 122 33.25 -20.59 5.41
C LYS A 122 33.10 -22.01 4.85
N GLY A 123 33.32 -22.21 3.55
CA GLY A 123 33.16 -23.51 2.89
C GLY A 123 31.70 -23.95 2.77
N VAL A 124 30.75 -23.01 2.82
CA VAL A 124 29.32 -23.26 2.64
C VAL A 124 28.94 -22.80 1.23
N GLU A 125 28.46 -23.73 0.39
CA GLU A 125 27.85 -23.43 -0.91
C GLU A 125 26.32 -23.51 -0.79
N PRO A 126 25.61 -22.36 -0.77
CA PRO A 126 24.15 -22.29 -0.70
C PRO A 126 23.44 -22.55 -2.03
#